data_AF-A0AAV3A1F0-F1
#
_entry.id   AF-A0AAV3A1F0-F1
#
_cell.length_a   1.000
_cell.length_b   1.000
_cell.length_c   1.000
_cell.angle_alpha   90.00
_cell.angle_beta   90.00
_cell.angle_gamma   90.00
#
_symmetry.space_group_name_H-M   'P 1'
#
loop_
_entity.id
_entity.type
_entity.pdbx_description
1 polymer ?
#
loop_
_entity_poly.entity_id
_entity_poly.type
_entity_poly.pdbx_seq_one_letter_code
_entity_poly.pdbx_strand_id
1 'polypeptide(L)'
;MNTHLKAVKMTVKNREPVQLETLSIRGNNIRYFILPDSLPLDTLLVDVEPKVKSKKRETVAGRGRGRGRGRGRGRGRGRGGPRR
;
A
#
# COMPACT_ATOMS: atom_id res chain seq x y z
N MET A 1 -8.51 15.63 -12.30
CA MET A 1 -9.60 15.18 -11.43
C MET A 1 -10.92 15.20 -12.21
N ASN A 2 -11.27 14.15 -12.94
CA ASN A 2 -12.57 14.12 -13.66
C ASN A 2 -13.70 14.02 -12.65
N THR A 3 -14.80 14.73 -12.89
CA THR A 3 -15.92 14.82 -11.94
C THR A 3 -17.23 14.50 -12.64
N HIS A 4 -18.01 13.62 -12.01
CA HIS A 4 -19.35 13.24 -12.44
C HIS A 4 -20.35 13.75 -11.40
N LEU A 5 -21.34 14.52 -11.86
CA LEU A 5 -22.33 15.16 -11.04
C LEU A 5 -23.74 14.67 -11.43
N LYS A 6 -24.63 14.64 -10.45
CA LYS A 6 -26.06 14.30 -10.62
C LYS A 6 -26.93 15.46 -10.13
N ALA A 7 -28.11 15.62 -10.72
CA ALA A 7 -29.10 16.66 -10.39
C ALA A 7 -28.46 18.07 -10.31
N VAL A 8 -27.95 18.54 -11.43
CA VAL A 8 -27.10 19.74 -11.50
C VAL A 8 -27.88 20.94 -12.02
N LYS A 9 -27.74 22.08 -11.34
CA LYS A 9 -28.11 23.39 -11.90
C LYS A 9 -26.85 24.05 -12.47
N MET A 10 -26.69 24.00 -13.79
CA MET A 10 -25.55 24.57 -14.49
C MET A 10 -25.83 26.00 -14.91
N THR A 11 -24.93 26.93 -14.60
CA THR A 11 -25.00 28.30 -15.10
C THR A 11 -23.78 28.58 -15.96
N VAL A 12 -24.00 28.80 -17.26
CA VAL A 12 -22.93 29.22 -18.17
C VAL A 12 -22.79 30.73 -18.09
N LYS A 13 -21.56 31.24 -18.23
CA LYS A 13 -21.31 32.69 -18.24
C LYS A 13 -22.25 33.38 -19.22
N ASN A 14 -22.95 34.42 -18.75
CA ASN A 14 -23.88 35.23 -19.53
C ASN A 14 -25.07 34.45 -20.12
N ARG A 15 -25.47 33.33 -19.50
CA ARG A 15 -26.66 32.57 -19.89
C ARG A 15 -27.48 32.22 -18.66
N GLU A 16 -28.77 31.99 -18.89
CA GLU A 16 -29.67 31.53 -17.85
C GLU A 16 -29.28 30.13 -17.32
N PRO A 17 -29.54 29.83 -16.04
CA PRO A 17 -29.27 28.52 -15.47
C PRO A 17 -30.12 27.41 -16.12
N VAL A 18 -29.51 26.24 -16.33
CA VAL A 18 -30.14 25.05 -16.92
C VAL A 18 -30.08 23.90 -15.91
N GLN A 19 -31.18 23.15 -15.76
CA GLN A 19 -31.21 21.92 -14.98
C GLN A 19 -30.80 20.73 -15.84
N LEU A 20 -29.92 19.88 -15.31
CA LEU A 20 -29.42 18.68 -15.97
C LEU A 20 -29.52 17.51 -14.99
N GLU A 21 -29.93 16.33 -15.48
CA GLU A 21 -29.95 15.12 -14.66
C GLU A 21 -28.53 14.64 -14.32
N THR A 22 -27.63 14.68 -15.30
CA THR A 22 -26.22 14.29 -15.14
C THR A 22 -25.30 15.27 -15.87
N LEU A 23 -24.09 15.46 -15.34
CA LEU A 23 -23.04 16.28 -15.97
C LEU A 23 -21.67 15.66 -15.68
N SER A 24 -20.82 15.58 -16.69
CA SER A 24 -19.43 15.12 -16.53
C SER A 24 -18.46 16.20 -16.98
N ILE A 25 -17.48 16.52 -16.15
CA ILE A 25 -16.48 17.56 -16.41
C ILE A 25 -15.09 16.93 -16.42
N ARG A 26 -14.33 17.20 -17.49
CA ARG A 26 -12.91 16.82 -17.55
C ARG A 26 -12.13 17.65 -16.53
N GLY A 27 -11.31 16.97 -15.74
CA GLY A 27 -10.66 17.58 -14.59
C GLY A 27 -9.68 18.71 -14.85
N ASN A 28 -9.12 18.79 -16.05
CA ASN A 28 -8.21 19.87 -16.42
C ASN A 28 -8.92 21.23 -16.55
N ASN A 29 -10.26 21.23 -16.72
CA ASN A 29 -11.06 22.45 -16.85
C ASN A 29 -11.59 22.95 -15.50
N ILE A 30 -11.31 22.25 -14.40
CA ILE A 30 -11.81 22.60 -13.07
C ILE A 30 -10.80 23.49 -12.37
N ARG A 31 -11.26 24.66 -11.89
CA ARG A 31 -10.42 25.63 -11.16
C ARG A 31 -10.54 25.54 -9.65
N TYR A 32 -11.74 25.30 -9.15
CA TYR A 32 -12.02 25.24 -7.72
C TYR A 32 -13.18 24.28 -7.44
N PHE A 33 -13.16 23.71 -6.25
CA PHE A 33 -14.29 23.00 -5.65
C PHE A 33 -14.71 23.77 -4.41
N ILE A 34 -16.02 23.99 -4.27
CA ILE A 34 -16.59 24.49 -3.01
C ILE A 34 -17.10 23.25 -2.29
N LEU A 35 -16.45 22.90 -1.19
CA LEU A 35 -16.78 21.73 -0.39
C LEU A 35 -17.78 22.13 0.72
N PRO A 36 -18.55 21.19 1.26
CA PRO A 36 -19.36 21.47 2.45
C PRO A 36 -18.48 21.89 3.62
N ASP A 37 -18.91 22.92 4.36
CA ASP A 37 -18.18 23.42 5.54
C ASP A 37 -17.99 22.36 6.63
N SER A 38 -18.88 21.36 6.66
CA SER A 38 -18.84 20.25 7.61
C SER A 38 -17.84 19.15 7.26
N LEU A 39 -17.11 19.25 6.15
CA LEU A 39 -16.15 18.23 5.75
C LEU A 39 -14.88 18.32 6.61
N PRO A 40 -14.51 17.29 7.39
CA PRO A 40 -13.37 17.35 8.31
C PRO A 40 -12.05 17.17 7.55
N LEU A 41 -11.58 18.23 6.90
CA LEU A 41 -10.37 18.23 6.06
C LEU A 41 -9.13 17.78 6.84
N ASP A 42 -8.95 18.24 8.08
CA ASP A 42 -7.76 17.93 8.88
C ASP A 42 -7.55 16.43 9.09
N THR A 43 -8.63 15.67 9.24
CA THR A 43 -8.56 14.21 9.37
C THR A 43 -8.31 13.50 8.05
N LEU A 44 -8.83 14.04 6.95
CA LEU A 44 -8.74 13.45 5.61
C LEU A 44 -7.42 13.79 4.92
N LEU A 45 -6.79 14.90 5.31
CA LEU A 45 -5.53 15.39 4.78
C LEU A 45 -4.32 15.00 5.65
N VAL A 46 -4.51 14.10 6.63
CA VAL A 46 -3.36 13.49 7.32
C VAL A 46 -2.66 12.55 6.36
N ASP A 47 -1.40 12.85 6.06
CA ASP A 47 -0.51 11.88 5.44
C ASP A 47 -0.38 10.68 6.37
N VAL A 48 -1.10 9.60 6.07
CA VAL A 48 -0.88 8.32 6.73
C VAL A 48 0.49 7.86 6.26
N GLU A 49 1.52 8.11 7.08
CA GLU A 49 2.81 7.45 6.89
C GLU A 49 2.51 5.96 6.73
N PRO A 50 2.88 5.35 5.59
CA PRO A 50 2.55 3.95 5.36
C PRO A 50 3.19 3.18 6.49
N LYS A 51 2.36 2.58 7.37
CA LYS A 51 2.83 1.80 8.52
C LYS A 51 3.85 0.80 8.00
N VAL A 52 5.13 1.11 8.20
CA VAL A 52 6.23 0.25 7.77
C VAL A 52 6.04 -1.00 8.60
N LYS A 53 5.46 -2.04 7.98
CA LYS A 53 5.39 -3.37 8.58
C LYS A 53 6.84 -3.77 8.77
N SER A 54 7.35 -3.62 10.00
CA SER A 54 8.66 -4.09 10.37
C SER A 54 8.68 -5.58 10.05
N LYS A 55 9.30 -5.96 8.93
CA LYS A 55 9.76 -7.33 8.75
C LYS A 55 10.65 -7.58 9.95
N LYS A 56 10.16 -8.41 10.88
CA LYS A 56 10.89 -8.88 12.04
C LYS A 56 12.22 -9.39 11.52
N ARG A 57 13.29 -8.58 11.65
CA ARG A 57 14.65 -9.06 11.49
C ARG A 57 14.82 -10.04 12.64
N GLU A 58 14.75 -11.33 12.36
CA GLU A 58 15.24 -12.36 13.27
C GLU A 58 16.75 -12.21 13.35
N THR A 59 17.21 -11.26 14.17
CA THR A 59 18.59 -11.21 14.64
C THR A 59 18.70 -12.05 15.90
N VAL A 60 19.14 -13.29 15.71
CA VAL A 60 20.13 -14.02 16.52
C VAL A 60 20.19 -13.65 18.02
N ALA A 61 19.66 -14.53 18.89
CA ALA A 61 20.08 -14.65 20.29
C ALA A 61 19.69 -16.03 20.85
N GLY A 62 20.68 -16.89 21.13
CA GLY A 62 20.39 -18.22 21.70
C GLY A 62 21.61 -19.13 21.88
N ARG A 63 22.61 -18.67 22.62
CA ARG A 63 23.79 -19.44 23.04
C ARG A 63 23.38 -20.52 24.06
N GLY A 64 23.14 -21.76 23.63
CA GLY A 64 22.77 -22.89 24.50
C GLY A 64 23.78 -24.04 24.45
N ARG A 65 24.58 -24.19 25.50
CA ARG A 65 25.49 -25.33 25.73
C ARG A 65 24.69 -26.59 26.05
N GLY A 66 24.95 -27.70 25.36
CA GLY A 66 24.39 -29.01 25.70
C GLY A 66 25.33 -30.16 25.34
N ARG A 67 26.07 -30.67 26.34
CA ARG A 67 26.90 -31.88 26.25
C ARG A 67 26.01 -33.13 26.31
N GLY A 68 26.24 -34.11 25.43
CA GLY A 68 25.68 -35.47 25.56
C GLY A 68 26.17 -36.39 24.44
N ARG A 69 27.32 -37.06 24.62
CA ARG A 69 27.44 -38.49 24.97
C ARG A 69 26.80 -39.46 23.96
N GLY A 70 27.64 -40.05 23.11
CA GLY A 70 27.75 -41.51 23.07
C GLY A 70 27.55 -42.23 21.72
N ARG A 71 28.57 -43.05 21.37
CA ARG A 71 28.49 -44.39 20.73
C ARG A 71 28.04 -44.38 19.25
N GLY A 72 28.75 -44.91 18.26
CA GLY A 72 29.98 -45.70 18.21
C GLY A 72 30.13 -46.31 16.80
N ARG A 73 31.38 -46.65 16.45
CA ARG A 73 31.83 -47.79 15.61
C ARG A 73 31.34 -47.96 14.16
N GLY A 74 32.31 -47.96 13.24
CA GLY A 74 32.27 -48.67 11.94
C GLY A 74 33.03 -47.91 10.84
N ARG A 75 34.36 -48.01 10.71
CA ARG A 75 35.15 -48.98 9.92
C ARG A 75 34.65 -49.21 8.48
N GLY A 76 35.50 -48.84 7.50
CA GLY A 76 35.51 -49.36 6.11
C GLY A 76 35.78 -48.24 5.09
N ARG A 77 37.02 -47.92 4.71
CA ARG A 77 37.84 -48.52 3.61
C ARG A 77 37.15 -48.58 2.23
N GLY A 78 37.74 -47.89 1.25
CA GLY A 78 37.57 -48.11 -0.20
C GLY A 78 37.43 -46.79 -0.98
N ARG A 79 38.50 -46.13 -1.43
CA ARG A 79 39.20 -46.28 -2.73
C ARG A 79 38.29 -46.40 -3.98
N GLY A 80 38.45 -45.42 -4.89
CA GLY A 80 38.07 -45.46 -6.32
C GLY A 80 37.10 -44.34 -6.69
N GLY A 81 37.35 -43.39 -7.60
CA GLY A 81 38.39 -43.10 -8.60
C GLY A 81 37.85 -41.88 -9.41
N PRO A 82 38.67 -41.13 -10.17
CA PRO A 82 38.23 -39.89 -10.80
C PRO A 82 37.38 -40.18 -12.05
N ARG A 83 36.26 -39.47 -12.21
CA ARG A 83 35.51 -39.42 -13.47
C ARG A 83 35.64 -38.02 -14.06
N ARG A 84 36.03 -38.02 -15.34
CA ARG A 84 36.21 -36.87 -16.23
C ARG A 84 34.93 -36.05 -16.36
#